data_AF-A0A9E1MXL5-F1
#
_entry.id   AF-A0A9E1MXL5-F1
#
_cell.length_a   1.000
_cell.length_b   1.000
_cell.length_c   1.000
_cell.angle_alpha   90.00
_cell.angle_beta   90.00
_cell.angle_gamma   90.00
#
_symmetry.space_group_name_H-M   'P 1'
#
loop_
_entity.id
_entity.type
_entity.pdbx_description
1 polymer ?
#
loop_
_entity_poly.entity_id
_entity_poly.type
_entity_poly.pdbx_seq_one_letter_code
_entity_poly.pdbx_strand_id
1 'polypeptide(L)'
;MAFKMVCPKCGGPNFSIQQDKHFSAYKDRSFGLIFHCRCGRQLFGAQVSQEHDRQKKVFEADLEGRVQAEREREQALIAKQSKEDAFREAMAYRARYLAKKQEEAEAAEQRRREEKRLQWEEKVSRVAQEGDTEQVCAWKPCTNPVRPHSKYCSRTCSNKNARWRHKQRKRANRVAA
;
A
#
# COMPACT_ATOMS: atom_id res chain seq x y z
N MET A 1 -33.30 -18.90 -0.83
CA MET A 1 -33.86 -20.27 -0.71
C MET A 1 -35.32 -20.14 -0.29
N ALA A 2 -36.22 -20.95 -0.82
CA ALA A 2 -37.64 -20.92 -0.41
C ALA A 2 -37.85 -21.71 0.89
N PHE A 3 -38.72 -21.21 1.76
CA PHE A 3 -39.09 -21.90 3.00
C PHE A 3 -39.73 -23.26 2.68
N LYS A 4 -39.30 -24.29 3.41
CA LYS A 4 -39.93 -25.61 3.43
C LYS A 4 -40.15 -26.01 4.88
N MET A 5 -41.39 -26.32 5.23
CA MET A 5 -41.71 -26.89 6.54
C MET A 5 -40.96 -28.22 6.72
N VAL A 6 -40.67 -28.59 7.96
CA VAL A 6 -40.11 -29.88 8.36
C VAL A 6 -40.97 -30.51 9.45
N CYS A 7 -40.91 -31.83 9.61
CA CYS A 7 -41.63 -32.48 10.68
C CYS A 7 -41.09 -32.04 12.06
N PRO A 8 -41.93 -31.58 13.01
CA PRO A 8 -41.45 -31.15 14.32
C PRO A 8 -40.92 -32.30 15.20
N LYS A 9 -41.22 -33.56 14.86
CA LYS A 9 -40.76 -34.74 15.60
C LYS A 9 -39.39 -35.23 15.12
N CYS A 10 -39.20 -35.39 13.81
CA CYS A 10 -37.99 -35.99 13.26
C CYS A 10 -37.12 -35.04 12.42
N GLY A 11 -37.54 -33.79 12.21
CA GLY A 11 -36.86 -32.82 11.35
C GLY A 11 -36.85 -33.17 9.86
N GLY A 12 -37.50 -34.28 9.47
CA GLY A 12 -37.49 -34.76 8.09
C GLY A 12 -38.34 -33.89 7.16
N PRO A 13 -37.90 -33.68 5.90
CA PRO A 13 -38.67 -32.95 4.90
C PRO A 13 -39.74 -33.82 4.20
N ASN A 14 -39.77 -35.13 4.50
CA ASN A 14 -40.68 -36.08 3.86
C ASN A 14 -42.01 -36.16 4.63
N PHE A 15 -42.96 -35.32 4.21
CA PHE A 15 -44.34 -35.31 4.71
C PHE A 15 -45.32 -35.03 3.56
N SER A 16 -46.58 -35.34 3.78
CA SER A 16 -47.68 -34.98 2.89
C SER A 16 -48.70 -34.13 3.66
N ILE A 17 -49.17 -33.05 3.04
CA ILE A 17 -50.31 -32.27 3.53
C ILE A 17 -51.48 -32.56 2.60
N GLN A 18 -52.56 -33.09 3.16
CA GLN A 18 -53.80 -33.36 2.45
C GLN A 18 -54.91 -32.48 3.00
N GLN A 19 -55.89 -32.16 2.15
CA GLN A 19 -57.10 -31.48 2.59
C GLN A 19 -58.20 -32.53 2.77
N ASP A 20 -58.74 -32.62 3.98
CA ASP A 20 -59.87 -33.47 4.30
C ASP A 20 -61.11 -32.97 3.55
N LYS A 21 -61.66 -33.84 2.70
CA LYS A 21 -62.85 -33.54 1.89
C LYS A 21 -64.13 -33.55 2.71
N HIS A 22 -64.12 -34.15 3.91
CA HIS A 22 -65.29 -34.21 4.78
C HIS A 22 -65.53 -32.89 5.54
N PHE A 23 -64.52 -32.01 5.62
CA PHE A 23 -64.59 -30.73 6.34
C PHE A 23 -65.11 -29.53 5.52
N SER A 24 -65.78 -29.80 4.39
CA SER A 24 -66.34 -28.80 3.45
C SER A 24 -67.27 -27.74 4.09
N ALA A 25 -67.84 -28.04 5.27
CA ALA A 25 -68.82 -27.18 5.95
C ALA A 25 -68.23 -25.95 6.67
N TYR A 26 -66.91 -25.91 6.93
CA TYR A 26 -66.28 -24.80 7.65
C TYR A 26 -65.75 -23.73 6.69
N LYS A 27 -65.98 -22.44 7.03
CA LYS A 27 -65.50 -21.29 6.23
C LYS A 27 -63.98 -21.18 6.19
N ASP A 28 -63.29 -21.65 7.22
CA ASP A 28 -61.84 -21.59 7.29
C ASP A 28 -61.23 -22.92 6.79
N ARG A 29 -60.48 -22.82 5.69
CA ARG A 29 -59.79 -23.95 5.05
C ARG A 29 -58.69 -24.56 5.91
N SER A 30 -58.23 -23.85 6.95
CA SER A 30 -57.17 -24.34 7.85
C SER A 30 -57.59 -25.60 8.63
N PHE A 31 -58.87 -25.74 8.98
CA PHE A 31 -59.38 -26.87 9.77
C PHE A 31 -59.39 -28.21 9.02
N GLY A 32 -59.42 -28.17 7.68
CA GLY A 32 -59.36 -29.37 6.85
C GLY A 32 -57.95 -29.86 6.56
N LEU A 33 -56.88 -29.24 7.08
CA LEU A 33 -55.51 -29.67 6.76
C LEU A 33 -55.08 -30.86 7.61
N ILE A 34 -54.56 -31.90 6.95
CA ILE A 34 -53.99 -33.08 7.58
C ILE A 34 -52.54 -33.20 7.16
N PHE A 35 -51.63 -33.08 8.12
CA PHE A 35 -50.20 -33.31 7.93
C PHE A 35 -49.85 -34.74 8.32
N HIS A 36 -49.13 -35.47 7.46
CA HIS A 36 -48.63 -36.81 7.71
C HIS A 36 -47.14 -36.88 7.44
N CYS A 37 -46.35 -37.24 8.46
CA CYS A 37 -44.93 -37.52 8.31
C CYS A 37 -44.66 -39.03 8.41
N ARG A 38 -43.64 -39.49 7.69
CA ARG A 38 -43.16 -40.88 7.70
C ARG A 38 -42.76 -41.40 9.09
N CYS A 39 -42.44 -40.52 10.05
CA CYS A 39 -42.13 -40.90 11.44
C CYS A 39 -43.38 -41.21 12.30
N GLY A 40 -44.57 -41.22 11.68
CA GLY A 40 -45.85 -41.45 12.34
C GLY A 40 -46.46 -40.23 13.03
N ARG A 41 -45.83 -39.04 12.94
CA ARG A 41 -46.41 -37.81 13.49
C ARG A 41 -47.50 -37.29 12.54
N GLN A 42 -48.67 -37.00 13.12
CA GLN A 42 -49.78 -36.36 12.45
C GLN A 42 -50.11 -35.03 13.16
N LEU A 43 -50.50 -34.02 12.38
CA LEU A 43 -51.05 -32.74 12.87
C LEU A 43 -52.34 -32.47 12.11
N PHE A 44 -53.31 -31.86 12.78
CA PHE A 44 -54.65 -31.66 12.25
C PHE A 44 -55.09 -30.20 12.35
N GLY A 45 -55.77 -29.76 11.31
CA GLY A 45 -56.43 -28.47 11.23
C GLY A 45 -55.49 -27.31 11.55
N ALA A 46 -55.92 -26.48 12.50
CA ALA A 46 -55.20 -25.30 12.98
C ALA A 46 -53.77 -25.59 13.48
N GLN A 47 -53.48 -26.81 13.95
CA GLN A 47 -52.12 -27.16 14.39
C GLN A 47 -51.11 -27.15 13.23
N VAL A 48 -51.54 -27.49 12.02
CA VAL A 48 -50.68 -27.46 10.82
C VAL A 48 -50.29 -26.02 10.50
N SER A 49 -51.26 -25.11 10.50
CA SER A 49 -51.03 -23.68 10.27
C SER A 49 -50.16 -23.05 11.35
N GLN A 50 -50.40 -23.36 12.62
CA GLN A 50 -49.58 -22.85 13.72
C GLN A 50 -48.12 -23.30 13.61
N GLU A 51 -47.88 -24.58 13.29
CA GLU A 51 -46.51 -25.08 13.14
C GLU A 51 -45.84 -24.50 11.88
N HIS A 52 -46.58 -24.33 10.79
CA HIS A 52 -46.11 -23.64 9.60
C HIS A 52 -45.59 -22.25 9.96
N ASP A 53 -46.41 -21.46 10.63
CA ASP A 53 -46.08 -20.07 10.96
C ASP A 53 -44.93 -19.98 11.97
N ARG A 54 -44.87 -20.92 12.93
CA ARG A 54 -43.75 -21.02 13.86
C ARG A 54 -42.43 -21.28 13.13
N GLN A 55 -42.40 -22.30 12.27
CA GLN A 55 -41.19 -22.65 11.52
C GLN A 55 -40.80 -21.57 10.52
N LYS A 56 -41.79 -20.95 9.87
CA LYS A 56 -41.58 -19.86 8.93
C LYS A 56 -40.94 -18.65 9.63
N LYS A 57 -41.41 -18.27 10.81
CA LYS A 57 -40.80 -17.19 11.62
C LYS A 57 -39.34 -17.49 11.98
N VAL A 58 -39.03 -18.72 12.38
CA VAL A 58 -37.64 -19.11 12.68
C VAL A 58 -36.77 -19.05 11.44
N PHE A 59 -37.28 -19.52 10.29
CA PHE A 59 -36.56 -19.46 9.03
C PHE A 59 -36.31 -18.02 8.56
N GLU A 60 -37.32 -17.15 8.68
CA GLU A 60 -37.20 -15.72 8.33
C GLU A 60 -36.16 -15.03 9.24
N ALA A 61 -36.18 -15.30 10.55
CA ALA A 61 -35.20 -14.73 11.48
C ALA A 61 -33.77 -15.21 11.19
N ASP A 62 -33.58 -16.50 10.85
CA ASP A 62 -32.27 -17.02 10.43
C ASP A 62 -31.79 -16.35 9.12
N LEU A 63 -32.69 -16.21 8.15
CA LEU A 63 -32.39 -15.55 6.89
C LEU A 63 -31.98 -14.09 7.11
N GLU A 64 -32.73 -13.36 7.92
CA GLU A 64 -32.42 -11.98 8.32
C GLU A 64 -31.07 -11.89 9.00
N GLY A 65 -30.80 -12.77 9.98
CA GLY A 65 -29.50 -12.83 10.67
C GLY A 65 -28.33 -13.08 9.71
N ARG A 66 -28.51 -13.96 8.72
CA ARG A 66 -27.49 -14.22 7.68
C ARG A 66 -27.25 -13.02 6.78
N VAL A 67 -28.32 -12.34 6.36
CA VAL A 67 -28.24 -11.11 5.55
C VAL A 67 -27.57 -9.99 6.34
N GLN A 68 -27.90 -9.84 7.63
CA GLN A 68 -27.25 -8.88 8.51
C GLN A 68 -25.75 -9.16 8.66
N ALA A 69 -25.39 -10.41 8.93
CA ALA A 69 -23.99 -10.82 9.02
C ALA A 69 -23.22 -10.61 7.70
N GLU A 70 -23.85 -10.81 6.55
CA GLU A 70 -23.24 -10.53 5.25
C GLU A 70 -23.02 -9.02 5.04
N ARG A 71 -24.01 -8.19 5.37
CA ARG A 71 -23.88 -6.72 5.32
C ARG A 71 -22.78 -6.21 6.27
N GLU A 72 -22.69 -6.75 7.47
CA GLU A 72 -21.63 -6.39 8.42
C GLU A 72 -20.24 -6.76 7.89
N ARG A 73 -20.10 -7.94 7.26
CA ARG A 73 -18.85 -8.35 6.60
C ARG A 73 -18.48 -7.41 5.46
N GLU A 74 -19.46 -7.06 4.62
CA GLU A 74 -19.24 -6.12 3.51
C GLU A 74 -18.82 -4.74 4.02
N GLN A 75 -19.51 -4.21 5.04
CA GLN A 75 -19.13 -2.95 5.68
C GLN A 75 -17.73 -3.01 6.30
N ALA A 76 -17.36 -4.13 6.93
CA ALA A 76 -16.02 -4.32 7.48
C ALA A 76 -14.94 -4.35 6.38
N LEU A 77 -15.22 -4.95 5.22
CA LEU A 77 -14.32 -4.95 4.06
C LEU A 77 -14.16 -3.55 3.49
N ILE A 78 -15.26 -2.82 3.31
CA ILE A 78 -15.24 -1.41 2.85
C ILE A 78 -14.44 -0.54 3.82
N ALA A 79 -14.67 -0.69 5.13
CA ALA A 79 -13.94 0.04 6.16
C ALA A 79 -12.44 -0.31 6.21
N LYS A 80 -12.07 -1.55 5.87
CA LYS A 80 -10.67 -1.95 5.77
C LYS A 80 -10.02 -1.33 4.53
N GLN A 81 -10.68 -1.39 3.39
CA GLN A 81 -10.21 -0.79 2.14
C GLN A 81 -10.02 0.72 2.29
N SER A 82 -10.99 1.43 2.88
CA SER A 82 -10.88 2.87 3.09
C SER A 82 -9.69 3.27 3.97
N LYS A 83 -9.37 2.46 5.00
CA LYS A 83 -8.17 2.66 5.83
C LYS A 83 -6.88 2.41 5.04
N GLU A 84 -6.84 1.37 4.21
CA GLU A 84 -5.69 1.07 3.36
C GLU A 84 -5.45 2.17 2.32
N ASP A 85 -6.51 2.70 1.72
CA ASP A 85 -6.43 3.79 0.75
C ASP A 85 -5.99 5.10 1.41
N ALA A 86 -6.53 5.44 2.59
CA ALA A 86 -6.08 6.58 3.38
C ALA A 86 -4.58 6.47 3.75
N PHE A 87 -4.12 5.26 4.10
CA PHE A 87 -2.71 5.01 4.38
C PHE A 87 -1.83 5.18 3.13
N ARG A 88 -2.26 4.65 1.98
CA ARG A 88 -1.56 4.82 0.70
C ARG A 88 -1.46 6.28 0.30
N GLU A 89 -2.55 7.03 0.46
CA GLU A 89 -2.57 8.46 0.16
C GLU A 89 -1.61 9.25 1.08
N ALA A 90 -1.62 8.97 2.39
CA ALA A 90 -0.68 9.57 3.34
C ALA A 90 0.79 9.27 3.00
N MET A 91 1.08 8.03 2.60
CA MET A 91 2.42 7.64 2.15
C MET A 91 2.83 8.34 0.84
N ALA A 92 1.91 8.46 -0.12
CA ALA A 92 2.15 9.16 -1.37
C ALA A 92 2.41 10.66 -1.13
N TYR A 93 1.65 11.29 -0.25
CA TYR A 93 1.87 12.67 0.17
C TYR A 93 3.26 12.85 0.78
N ARG A 94 3.65 11.97 1.71
CA ARG A 94 4.98 12.00 2.34
C ARG A 94 6.10 11.84 1.30
N ALA A 95 5.95 10.95 0.33
CA ALA A 95 6.92 10.75 -0.74
C ALA A 95 7.09 12.02 -1.58
N ARG A 96 5.99 12.67 -1.98
CA ARG A 96 6.03 13.94 -2.73
C ARG A 96 6.70 15.05 -1.93
N TYR A 97 6.40 15.14 -0.64
CA TYR A 97 7.02 16.12 0.25
C TYR A 97 8.54 15.91 0.35
N LEU A 98 8.99 14.67 0.52
CA LEU A 98 10.41 14.35 0.60
C LEU A 98 11.13 14.58 -0.74
N ALA A 99 10.50 14.24 -1.87
CA ALA A 99 11.05 14.51 -3.20
C ALA A 99 11.28 16.01 -3.41
N LYS A 100 10.28 16.84 -3.11
CA LYS A 100 10.42 18.30 -3.18
C LYS A 100 11.57 18.82 -2.31
N LYS A 101 11.69 18.30 -1.08
CA LYS A 101 12.78 18.68 -0.17
C LYS A 101 14.15 18.27 -0.71
N GLN A 102 14.25 17.12 -1.38
CA GLN A 102 15.47 16.66 -2.03
C GLN A 102 15.83 17.56 -3.21
N GLU A 103 14.88 17.89 -4.08
CA GLU A 103 15.08 18.81 -5.21
C GLU A 103 15.57 20.19 -4.73
N GLU A 104 14.97 20.73 -3.67
CA GLU A 104 15.41 22.00 -3.07
C GLU A 104 16.84 21.93 -2.51
N ALA A 105 17.19 20.81 -1.89
CA ALA A 105 18.53 20.57 -1.36
C ALA A 105 19.58 20.44 -2.48
N GLU A 106 19.26 19.70 -3.55
CA GLU A 106 20.11 19.55 -4.73
C GLU A 106 20.29 20.89 -5.46
N ALA A 107 19.21 21.65 -5.65
CA ALA A 107 19.28 22.99 -6.23
C ALA A 107 20.13 23.95 -5.37
N ALA A 108 20.02 23.87 -4.04
CA ALA A 108 20.87 24.64 -3.14
C ALA A 108 22.35 24.23 -3.23
N GLU A 109 22.63 22.94 -3.37
CA GLU A 109 24.01 22.46 -3.59
C GLU A 109 24.57 22.92 -4.93
N GLN A 110 23.77 22.83 -6.00
CA GLN A 110 24.16 23.31 -7.33
C GLN A 110 24.51 24.79 -7.29
N ARG A 111 23.65 25.64 -6.69
CA ARG A 111 23.94 27.07 -6.51
C ARG A 111 25.26 27.32 -5.79
N ARG A 112 25.54 26.58 -4.71
CA ARG A 112 26.83 26.68 -3.98
C ARG A 112 28.03 26.25 -4.83
N ARG A 113 27.87 25.24 -5.68
CA ARG A 113 28.94 24.79 -6.60
C ARG A 113 29.21 25.83 -7.68
N GLU A 114 28.16 26.44 -8.24
CA GLU A 114 28.28 27.51 -9.24
C GLU A 114 28.91 28.77 -8.66
N GLU A 115 28.49 29.18 -7.47
CA GLU A 115 29.10 30.33 -6.77
C GLU A 115 30.60 30.10 -6.54
N LYS A 116 31.00 28.91 -6.09
CA LYS A 116 32.41 28.54 -5.94
C LYS A 116 33.16 28.53 -7.27
N ARG A 117 32.50 28.12 -8.37
CA ARG A 117 33.07 28.16 -9.73
C ARG A 117 33.33 29.61 -10.15
N LEU A 118 32.35 30.49 -9.99
CA LEU A 118 32.47 31.91 -10.30
C LEU A 118 33.56 32.59 -9.47
N GLN A 119 33.62 32.31 -8.15
CA GLN A 119 34.69 32.81 -7.29
C GLN A 119 36.08 32.32 -7.73
N TRP A 120 36.18 31.08 -8.20
CA TRP A 120 37.45 30.55 -8.73
C TRP A 120 37.82 31.23 -10.05
N GLU A 121 36.87 31.41 -10.98
CA GLU A 121 37.07 32.11 -12.26
C GLU A 121 37.52 33.55 -12.03
N GLU A 122 36.87 34.29 -11.13
CA GLU A 122 37.25 35.64 -10.73
C GLU A 122 38.67 35.67 -10.15
N LYS A 123 39.00 34.74 -9.25
CA LYS A 123 40.34 34.63 -8.66
C LYS A 123 41.41 34.34 -9.72
N VAL A 124 41.13 33.47 -10.68
CA VAL A 124 42.04 33.17 -11.81
C VAL A 124 42.22 34.40 -12.69
N SER A 125 41.14 35.11 -13.01
CA SER A 125 41.18 36.36 -13.78
C SER A 125 42.04 37.42 -13.09
N ARG A 126 41.88 37.60 -11.77
CA ARG A 126 42.68 38.54 -10.99
C ARG A 126 44.18 38.21 -11.03
N VAL A 127 44.53 36.94 -10.82
CA VAL A 127 45.94 36.48 -10.92
C VAL A 127 46.50 36.69 -12.33
N ALA A 128 45.69 36.54 -13.38
CA ALA A 128 46.12 36.80 -14.75
C ALA A 128 46.34 38.30 -15.05
N GLN A 129 45.55 39.19 -14.44
CA GLN A 129 45.68 40.65 -14.60
C GLN A 129 46.86 41.24 -13.80
N GLU A 130 47.18 40.69 -12.64
CA GLU A 130 48.26 41.18 -11.78
C GLU A 130 49.66 40.95 -12.36
N GLY A 131 49.79 40.33 -13.53
CA GLY A 131 51.01 40.37 -14.35
C GLY A 131 52.26 39.79 -13.68
N ASP A 132 52.10 39.09 -12.56
CA ASP A 132 53.21 38.52 -11.83
C ASP A 132 53.63 37.25 -12.57
N THR A 133 54.74 37.36 -13.31
CA THR A 133 55.39 36.20 -13.92
C THR A 133 56.12 35.35 -12.89
N GLU A 134 55.78 35.47 -11.60
CA GLU A 134 56.01 34.44 -10.61
C GLU A 134 55.33 33.14 -11.07
N GLN A 135 56.15 32.25 -11.63
CA GLN A 135 55.73 30.91 -11.99
C GLN A 135 55.02 30.27 -10.79
N VAL A 136 53.75 29.93 -10.96
CA VAL A 136 52.94 29.31 -9.90
C VAL A 136 53.31 27.84 -9.77
N CYS A 137 53.24 27.29 -8.55
CA CYS A 137 53.59 25.90 -8.27
C CYS A 137 52.85 24.92 -9.19
N ALA A 138 53.59 24.02 -9.84
CA ALA A 138 53.04 23.03 -10.79
C ALA A 138 52.13 21.94 -10.15
N TRP A 139 51.87 22.00 -8.83
CA TRP A 139 50.89 21.14 -8.16
C TRP A 139 49.52 21.83 -8.20
N LYS A 140 48.59 21.30 -9.02
CA LYS A 140 47.30 21.91 -9.37
C LYS A 140 46.52 22.62 -8.24
N PRO A 141 46.42 22.10 -7.01
CA PRO A 141 45.68 22.77 -5.95
C PRO A 141 46.52 23.80 -5.15
N CYS A 142 47.77 24.06 -5.52
CA CYS A 142 48.66 25.00 -4.83
C CYS A 142 48.87 26.25 -5.67
N THR A 143 48.68 27.41 -5.05
CA THR A 143 48.82 28.73 -5.67
C THR A 143 50.04 29.50 -5.17
N ASN A 144 50.94 28.84 -4.42
CA ASN A 144 52.15 29.49 -3.92
C ASN A 144 53.17 29.67 -5.05
N PRO A 145 54.02 30.71 -4.98
CA PRO A 145 55.07 30.93 -5.98
C PRO A 145 56.11 29.82 -5.95
N VAL A 146 56.69 29.55 -7.12
CA VAL A 146 57.73 28.55 -7.31
C VAL A 146 59.03 28.99 -6.63
N ARG A 147 59.77 28.04 -6.05
CA ARG A 147 61.11 28.32 -5.53
C ARG A 147 62.07 28.59 -6.70
N PRO A 148 63.11 29.44 -6.52
CA PRO A 148 64.14 29.64 -7.54
C PRO A 148 64.65 28.30 -8.10
N HIS A 149 64.68 28.18 -9.43
CA HIS A 149 65.11 26.98 -10.17
C HIS A 149 64.28 25.70 -9.91
N SER A 150 63.08 25.79 -9.34
CA SER A 150 62.18 24.65 -9.17
C SER A 150 60.97 24.73 -10.09
N LYS A 151 60.12 23.70 -10.07
CA LYS A 151 58.75 23.73 -10.62
C LYS A 151 57.69 23.79 -9.51
N TYR A 152 58.12 23.75 -8.24
CA TYR A 152 57.24 23.63 -7.08
C TYR A 152 57.62 24.65 -6.02
N CYS A 153 56.64 25.11 -5.25
CA CYS A 153 56.85 25.99 -4.10
C CYS A 153 57.50 25.28 -2.89
N SER A 154 57.47 23.94 -2.87
CA SER A 154 58.00 23.12 -1.76
C SER A 154 58.25 21.67 -2.16
N ARG A 155 59.14 21.00 -1.41
CA ARG A 155 59.37 19.55 -1.54
C ARG A 155 58.08 18.75 -1.32
N THR A 156 57.22 19.23 -0.43
CA THR A 156 55.91 18.64 -0.15
C THR A 156 55.00 18.64 -1.37
N CYS A 157 54.93 19.76 -2.11
CA CYS A 157 54.12 19.83 -3.34
C CYS A 157 54.69 18.95 -4.45
N SER A 158 56.01 18.86 -4.56
CA SER A 158 56.69 17.92 -5.46
C SER A 158 56.31 16.46 -5.17
N ASN A 159 56.37 16.05 -3.89
CA ASN A 159 56.03 14.69 -3.46
C ASN A 159 54.54 14.36 -3.67
N LYS A 160 53.64 15.31 -3.39
CA LYS A 160 52.19 15.16 -3.64
C LYS A 160 51.92 14.94 -5.13
N ASN A 161 52.57 15.73 -6.00
CA ASN A 161 52.43 15.56 -7.45
C ASN A 161 52.96 14.20 -7.93
N ALA A 162 54.12 13.77 -7.42
CA ALA A 162 54.69 12.46 -7.76
C ALA A 162 53.76 11.30 -7.38
N ARG A 163 53.18 11.33 -6.16
CA ARG A 163 52.21 10.32 -5.70
C ARG A 163 50.94 10.31 -6.55
N TRP A 164 50.42 11.48 -6.90
CA TRP A 164 49.25 11.62 -7.76
C TRP A 164 49.50 11.02 -9.15
N ARG A 165 50.62 11.37 -9.80
CA ARG A 165 50.99 10.80 -11.12
C ARG A 165 51.18 9.29 -11.07
N HIS A 166 51.82 8.77 -10.02
CA HIS A 166 51.97 7.33 -9.83
C HIS A 166 50.62 6.62 -9.68
N LYS A 167 49.68 7.20 -8.90
CA LYS A 167 48.32 6.66 -8.76
C LYS A 167 47.56 6.66 -10.09
N GLN A 168 47.70 7.71 -10.89
CA GLN A 168 47.10 7.77 -12.23
C GLN A 168 47.67 6.73 -13.18
N ARG A 169 49.01 6.54 -13.20
CA ARG A 169 49.64 5.47 -13.99
C ARG A 169 49.18 4.08 -13.57
N LYS A 170 49.10 3.80 -12.27
CA LYS A 170 48.55 2.52 -11.77
C LYS A 170 47.10 2.32 -12.18
N ARG A 171 46.29 3.38 -12.16
CA ARG A 171 44.88 3.31 -12.61
C ARG A 171 44.79 3.05 -14.11
N ALA A 172 45.58 3.75 -14.92
CA ALA A 172 45.62 3.55 -16.38
C ALA A 172 46.07 2.13 -16.74
N ASN A 173 47.14 1.61 -16.13
CA ASN A 173 47.62 0.25 -16.38
C ASN A 173 46.63 -0.85 -15.93
N ARG A 174 45.76 -0.57 -14.94
CA ARG A 174 44.69 -1.48 -14.51
C ARG A 174 43.46 -1.47 -15.42
N VAL A 175 43.26 -0.40 -16.18
CA VAL A 175 42.14 -0.28 -17.13
C VAL A 175 42.53 -0.83 -18.51
N ALA A 176 43.83 -0.84 -18.82
CA ALA A 176 44.38 -1.35 -20.08
C ALA A 176 44.72 -2.87 -20.05
N ALA A 177 44.55 -3.53 -18.90
CA ALA A 177 44.74 -4.98 -18.70
C ALA A 177 43.37 -5.61 -18.44
#